data_AF-A0A4Q3UYT9-F1
#
_entry.id   AF-A0A4Q3UYT9-F1
#
_cell.length_a   1.000
_cell.length_b   1.000
_cell.length_c   1.000
_cell.angle_alpha   90.00
_cell.angle_beta   90.00
_cell.angle_gamma   90.00
#
_symmetry.space_group_name_H-M   'P 1'
#
loop_
_entity.id
_entity.type
_entity.pdbx_description
1 polymer ?
#
loop_
_entity_poly.entity_id
_entity_poly.type
_entity_poly.pdbx_seq_one_letter_code
_entity_poly.pdbx_strand_id
1 'polypeptide(L)'
;MTIKETQDQIIEDFSYYEDWMEKYEHIIQLGKELPLIDEQYKTEENLIRGCQSRVWLHADYQDGKVLFTADSDAIITKGLVGLMISVLSD
;
A
#
# COMPACT_ATOMS: atom_id res chain seq x y z
N MET A 1 11.84 -11.90 3.23
CA MET A 1 11.18 -12.97 2.45
C MET A 1 11.28 -12.60 0.98
N THR A 2 11.06 -13.52 0.05
CA THR A 2 10.90 -13.14 -1.37
C THR A 2 9.54 -12.48 -1.57
N ILE A 3 9.40 -11.64 -2.61
CA ILE A 3 8.10 -11.05 -3.02
C ILE A 3 7.00 -12.12 -3.09
N LYS A 4 7.32 -13.30 -3.61
CA LYS A 4 6.36 -14.40 -3.74
C LYS A 4 5.94 -14.96 -2.38
N GLU A 5 6.88 -15.20 -1.47
CA GLU A 5 6.58 -15.68 -0.12
C GLU A 5 5.70 -14.69 0.66
N THR A 6 6.01 -13.39 0.57
CA THR A 6 5.18 -12.35 1.21
C THR A 6 3.78 -12.30 0.61
N GLN A 7 3.65 -12.40 -0.71
CA GLN A 7 2.35 -12.46 -1.39
C GLN A 7 1.54 -13.69 -0.98
N ASP A 8 2.16 -14.87 -0.96
CA ASP A 8 1.50 -16.13 -0.62
C ASP A 8 1.01 -16.10 0.85
N GLN A 9 1.79 -15.52 1.77
CA GLN A 9 1.38 -15.31 3.16
C GLN A 9 0.15 -14.39 3.25
N ILE A 10 0.16 -13.25 2.55
CA ILE A 10 -0.99 -12.34 2.53
C ILE A 10 -2.24 -13.03 1.97
N ILE A 11 -2.09 -13.83 0.90
CA ILE A 11 -3.21 -14.59 0.33
C ILE A 11 -3.78 -15.58 1.35
N GLU A 12 -2.90 -16.29 2.07
CA GLU A 12 -3.30 -17.20 3.14
C GLU A 12 -4.01 -16.45 4.28
N ASP A 13 -3.46 -15.33 4.74
CA ASP A 13 -4.06 -14.49 5.79
C ASP A 13 -5.48 -14.02 5.39
N PHE A 14 -5.63 -13.55 4.14
CA PHE A 14 -6.92 -13.13 3.61
C PHE A 14 -7.90 -14.29 3.40
N SER A 15 -7.42 -15.54 3.31
CA SER A 15 -8.26 -16.72 3.13
C SER A 15 -9.03 -17.10 4.41
N TYR A 16 -8.54 -16.70 5.58
CA TYR A 16 -9.20 -16.95 6.87
C TYR A 16 -10.45 -16.09 7.11
N TYR A 17 -10.60 -14.98 6.40
CA TYR A 17 -11.81 -14.16 6.48
C TYR A 17 -12.94 -14.77 5.63
N GLU A 18 -14.05 -15.13 6.28
CA GLU A 18 -15.26 -15.63 5.63
C GLU A 18 -16.17 -14.50 5.15
N ASP A 19 -16.22 -13.39 5.89
CA ASP A 19 -17.01 -12.20 5.52
C ASP A 19 -16.18 -11.22 4.67
N TRP A 20 -16.81 -10.72 3.61
CA TRP A 20 -16.26 -9.64 2.80
C TRP A 20 -16.03 -8.36 3.59
N MET A 21 -16.91 -8.05 4.55
CA MET A 21 -16.76 -6.85 5.38
C MET A 21 -15.50 -6.91 6.24
N GLU A 22 -15.14 -8.07 6.78
CA GLU A 22 -13.90 -8.25 7.53
C GLU A 22 -12.66 -8.03 6.64
N LYS A 23 -12.67 -8.56 5.40
CA LYS A 23 -11.60 -8.28 4.42
C LYS A 23 -11.48 -6.80 4.13
N TYR A 24 -12.62 -6.14 3.95
CA TYR A 24 -12.67 -4.70 3.67
C TYR A 24 -12.11 -3.87 4.83
N GLU A 25 -12.50 -4.18 6.06
CA GLU A 25 -11.98 -3.53 7.27
C GLU A 25 -10.47 -3.77 7.45
N HIS A 26 -9.99 -4.97 7.17
CA HIS A 26 -8.57 -5.28 7.22
C HIS A 26 -7.76 -4.45 6.20
N ILE A 27 -8.23 -4.32 4.96
CA ILE A 27 -7.58 -3.45 3.96
C ILE A 27 -7.53 -2.00 4.45
N ILE A 28 -8.61 -1.49 5.04
CA ILE A 28 -8.62 -0.14 5.62
C ILE A 28 -7.57 -0.01 6.72
N GLN A 29 -7.42 -1.02 7.58
CA GLN A 29 -6.45 -1.01 8.67
C GLN A 29 -5.02 -0.97 8.14
N LEU A 30 -4.69 -1.78 7.13
CA LEU A 30 -3.40 -1.73 6.44
C LEU A 30 -3.09 -0.32 5.90
N GLY A 31 -4.10 0.36 5.36
CA GLY A 31 -3.97 1.74 4.89
C GLY A 31 -3.67 2.75 6.00
N LYS A 32 -4.07 2.49 7.25
CA LYS A 32 -3.76 3.34 8.40
C LYS A 32 -2.34 3.11 8.93
N GLU A 33 -1.82 1.90 8.76
CA GLU A 33 -0.48 1.50 9.19
C GLU A 33 0.61 1.86 8.19
N LEU A 34 0.21 2.16 6.94
CA LEU A 34 1.11 2.60 5.88
C LEU A 34 1.92 3.85 6.33
N PRO A 35 3.27 3.79 6.21
CA PRO A 35 4.12 4.95 6.45
C PRO A 35 3.65 6.17 5.65
N LEU A 36 3.46 7.30 6.36
CA LEU A 36 3.03 8.53 5.73
C LEU A 36 4.09 9.02 4.75
N ILE A 37 3.63 9.35 3.54
CA ILE A 37 4.44 10.13 2.60
C ILE A 37 4.70 11.51 3.21
N ASP A 38 5.95 11.97 3.12
CA ASP A 38 6.30 13.34 3.51
C ASP A 38 5.54 14.35 2.63
N GLU A 39 5.06 15.44 3.22
CA GLU A 39 4.28 16.48 2.54
C GLU A 39 5.05 17.08 1.35
N GLN A 40 6.39 17.15 1.42
CA GLN A 40 7.22 17.61 0.30
C GLN A 40 7.06 16.76 -0.97
N TYR A 41 6.64 15.50 -0.83
CA TYR A 41 6.44 14.57 -1.94
C TYR A 41 4.99 14.49 -2.40
N LYS A 42 4.05 15.23 -1.79
CA LYS A 42 2.66 15.34 -2.28
C LYS A 42 2.55 16.34 -3.43
N THR A 43 3.25 16.05 -4.52
CA THR A 43 3.34 16.89 -5.72
C THR A 43 2.59 16.25 -6.90
N GLU A 44 2.34 17.04 -7.95
CA GLU A 44 1.74 16.55 -9.20
C GLU A 44 2.62 15.52 -9.94
N GLU A 45 3.92 15.51 -9.68
CA GLU A 45 4.87 14.57 -10.27
C GLU A 45 4.74 13.17 -9.65
N ASN A 46 4.49 13.10 -8.34
CA ASN A 46 4.29 11.85 -7.61
C ASN A 46 2.83 11.36 -7.65
N LEU A 47 1.95 12.07 -8.35
CA LEU A 47 0.54 11.70 -8.47
C LEU A 47 0.36 10.57 -9.50
N ILE A 48 -0.22 9.45 -9.07
CA ILE A 48 -0.62 8.37 -9.98
C ILE A 48 -1.84 8.83 -10.78
N ARG A 49 -1.67 8.91 -12.10
CA ARG A 49 -2.73 9.33 -13.02
C ARG A 49 -3.63 8.16 -13.40
N GLY A 50 -4.92 8.43 -13.58
CA GLY A 50 -5.92 7.44 -14.01
C GLY A 50 -6.67 6.77 -12.87
N CYS A 51 -6.31 7.04 -11.61
CA CYS A 51 -7.13 6.68 -10.46
C CYS A 51 -8.29 7.67 -10.30
N GLN A 52 -9.44 7.18 -9.81
CA GLN A 52 -10.57 8.04 -9.44
C GLN A 52 -10.26 8.89 -8.20
N SER A 53 -9.53 8.29 -7.25
CA SER A 53 -8.94 8.97 -6.09
C SER A 53 -7.54 9.47 -6.41
N ARG A 54 -7.08 10.49 -5.67
CA ARG A 54 -5.68 10.92 -5.74
C ARG A 54 -4.83 9.92 -4.95
N VAL A 55 -3.73 9.51 -5.56
CA VAL A 55 -2.72 8.67 -4.91
C VAL A 55 -1.37 9.30 -5.17
N TRP A 56 -0.66 9.64 -4.12
CA TRP A 56 0.74 10.05 -4.19
C TRP A 56 1.62 8.87 -3.82
N LEU A 57 2.61 8.59 -4.64
CA LEU A 57 3.59 7.54 -4.41
C LEU A 57 4.99 8.14 -4.53
N HIS A 58 5.79 7.99 -3.50
CA HIS A 58 7.20 8.34 -3.53
C HIS A 58 8.03 7.07 -3.37
N ALA A 59 9.05 6.94 -4.21
CA ALA A 59 9.99 5.83 -4.20
C ALA A 59 11.38 6.37 -3.90
N ASP A 60 12.04 5.80 -2.91
CA ASP A 60 13.42 6.07 -2.57
C ASP A 60 14.26 4.80 -2.74
N TYR A 61 15.54 4.95 -3.08
CA TYR A 61 16.44 3.80 -3.29
C TYR A 61 17.53 3.79 -2.23
N GLN A 62 17.49 2.80 -1.36
CA GLN A 62 18.39 2.65 -0.22
C GLN A 62 18.91 1.22 -0.15
N ASP A 63 20.23 1.05 -0.04
CA ASP A 63 20.90 -0.24 0.19
C ASP A 63 20.49 -1.37 -0.78
N GLY A 64 20.26 -1.04 -2.06
CA GLY A 64 19.87 -2.02 -3.06
C GLY A 64 18.37 -2.31 -3.13
N LYS A 65 17.56 -1.61 -2.33
CA LYS A 65 16.10 -1.78 -2.26
C LYS A 65 15.38 -0.48 -2.60
N VAL A 66 14.17 -0.62 -3.13
CA VAL A 66 13.26 0.51 -3.33
C VAL A 66 12.29 0.55 -2.16
N LEU A 67 12.28 1.67 -1.44
CA LEU A 67 11.36 1.93 -0.33
C LEU A 67 10.25 2.85 -0.85
N PHE A 68 9.00 2.41 -0.69
CA PHE A 68 7.85 3.17 -1.13
C PHE A 68 7.12 3.80 0.07
N THR A 69 6.72 5.06 -0.08
CA THR A 69 5.76 5.73 0.80
C THR A 69 4.61 6.25 -0.04
N ALA A 70 3.41 6.22 0.50
CA ALA A 70 2.24 6.66 -0.26
C ALA A 70 1.13 7.22 0.62
N ASP A 71 0.27 7.99 -0.01
CA ASP A 71 -0.98 8.46 0.60
C ASP A 71 -2.08 8.55 -0.45
N SER A 72 -3.33 8.51 0.01
CA SER A 72 -4.48 8.70 -0.86
C SER A 72 -5.60 9.42 -0.12
N ASP A 73 -6.38 10.21 -0.86
CA ASP A 73 -7.59 10.84 -0.33
C ASP A 73 -8.77 9.86 -0.19
N ALA A 74 -8.63 8.63 -0.69
CA ALA A 74 -9.58 7.54 -0.46
C ALA A 74 -8.98 6.48 0.46
N ILE A 75 -9.69 6.20 1.57
CA ILE A 75 -9.25 5.25 2.60
C ILE A 75 -9.00 3.85 2.01
N ILE A 76 -9.90 3.36 1.16
CA ILE A 76 -9.76 2.03 0.56
C ILE A 76 -8.58 1.96 -0.42
N THR A 77 -8.35 3.02 -1.20
CA THR A 77 -7.22 3.09 -2.12
C THR A 77 -5.91 3.12 -1.35
N LYS A 78 -5.85 3.86 -0.24
CA LYS A 78 -4.69 3.86 0.67
C LYS A 78 -4.38 2.46 1.19
N GLY A 79 -5.41 1.69 1.55
CA GLY A 79 -5.28 0.29 1.98
C GLY A 79 -4.69 -0.62 0.90
N LEU A 80 -5.22 -0.56 -0.31
CA LEU A 80 -4.73 -1.37 -1.44
C LEU A 80 -3.27 -1.02 -1.80
N VAL A 81 -2.92 0.27 -1.76
CA VAL A 81 -1.53 0.70 -1.97
C VAL A 81 -0.64 0.22 -0.83
N GLY A 82 -1.11 0.27 0.42
CA GLY A 82 -0.40 -0.29 1.58
C GLY A 82 -0.06 -1.78 1.40
N LEU A 83 -1.02 -2.57 0.89
CA LEU A 83 -0.81 -3.98 0.58
C LEU A 83 0.23 -4.20 -0.52
N MET A 84 0.23 -3.36 -1.57
CA MET A 84 1.25 -3.43 -2.62
C MET A 84 2.64 -3.08 -2.07
N ILE A 85 2.73 -2.06 -1.23
CA ILE A 85 3.99 -1.60 -0.62
C ILE A 85 4.57 -2.68 0.30
N SER A 86 3.75 -3.37 1.09
CA SER A 86 4.21 -4.45 1.98
C SER A 86 4.78 -5.65 1.20
N VAL A 87 4.30 -5.89 -0.02
CA VAL A 87 4.85 -6.94 -0.90
C VAL A 87 6.16 -6.52 -1.57
N LEU A 88 6.31 -5.23 -1.89
CA LEU A 88 7.39 -4.72 -2.75
C LEU A 88 8.56 -4.05 -2.01
N SER A 89 8.40 -3.69 -0.73
CA SER A 89 9.37 -2.85 0.01
C SER A 89 10.10 -3.55 1.17
N ASP A 90 10.02 -4.88 1.24
CA ASP A 90 10.56 -5.68 2.36
C ASP A 90 11.90 -6.36 2.04
#